data_AF-A0A8D8CWM1-F1
#
_entry.id   AF-A0A8D8CWM1-F1
#
_cell.length_a   1.000
_cell.length_b   1.000
_cell.length_c   1.000
_cell.angle_alpha   90.00
_cell.angle_beta   90.00
_cell.angle_gamma   90.00
#
_symmetry.space_group_name_H-M   'P 1'
#
loop_
_entity.id
_entity.type
_entity.pdbx_description
1 polymer ?
#
loop_
_entity_poly.entity_id
_entity_poly.type
_entity_poly.pdbx_seq_one_letter_code
_entity_poly.pdbx_strand_id
1 'polypeptide(L)'
;AQGTIINGTRCSPAKAFLVPVKDRQNLHVIKHARVINAERDTDGKFRWVNFFIDDEHLKAAKAKKEIVISAGAINTPQILMLSGIGPKNILESIGLDVVVDLPVGENLQDHPIVPVLIKLNKS
;
A
#
# COMPACT_ATOMS: atom_id res chain seq x y z
N ALA A 1 10.97 7.01 -25.86
CA ALA A 1 10.13 6.25 -24.92
C ALA A 1 8.80 6.99 -24.76
N GLN A 2 7.67 6.30 -24.88
CA GLN A 2 6.36 6.85 -24.54
C GLN A 2 6.30 7.01 -23.02
N GLY A 3 6.01 8.21 -22.53
CA GLY A 3 5.92 8.51 -21.10
C GLY A 3 4.57 9.12 -20.77
N THR A 4 4.09 8.90 -19.55
CA THR A 4 2.91 9.58 -19.01
C THR A 4 3.27 11.04 -18.73
N ILE A 5 3.07 11.91 -19.74
CA ILE A 5 3.52 13.30 -19.77
C ILE A 5 2.36 14.22 -20.18
N ILE A 6 2.21 15.35 -19.49
CA ILE A 6 1.31 16.44 -19.86
C ILE A 6 2.13 17.74 -19.82
N ASN A 7 2.13 18.51 -20.91
CA ASN A 7 2.86 19.77 -21.07
C ASN A 7 4.35 19.66 -20.71
N GLY A 8 5.02 18.61 -21.19
CA GLY A 8 6.45 18.37 -20.92
C GLY A 8 6.78 17.97 -19.48
N THR A 9 5.78 17.81 -18.61
CA THR A 9 5.97 17.39 -17.21
C THR A 9 5.44 16.00 -16.96
N ARG A 10 6.09 15.27 -16.03
CA ARG A 10 5.58 13.98 -15.53
C ARG A 10 4.13 14.13 -15.07
N CYS A 11 3.27 13.22 -15.51
CA CYS A 11 1.91 13.08 -15.01
C CYS A 11 1.80 11.81 -14.16
N SER A 12 1.82 11.98 -12.83
CA SER A 12 1.63 10.87 -11.89
C SER A 12 0.15 10.53 -11.74
N PRO A 13 -0.21 9.32 -11.26
CA PRO A 13 -1.59 8.99 -10.90
C PRO A 13 -2.21 10.00 -9.93
N ALA A 14 -1.45 10.51 -8.96
CA ALA A 14 -1.93 11.55 -8.05
C ALA A 14 -2.27 12.85 -8.80
N LYS A 15 -1.43 13.29 -9.74
CA LYS A 15 -1.69 14.49 -10.57
C LYS A 15 -2.91 14.28 -11.48
N ALA A 16 -3.06 13.09 -12.05
CA ALA A 16 -4.15 12.78 -12.97
C ALA A 16 -5.51 12.61 -12.26
N PHE A 17 -5.54 11.94 -11.10
CA PHE A 17 -6.79 11.49 -10.49
C PHE A 17 -7.09 12.11 -9.12
N LEU A 18 -6.08 12.52 -8.35
CA LEU A 18 -6.28 13.04 -6.99
C LEU A 18 -6.35 14.57 -6.97
N VAL A 19 -5.40 15.24 -7.63
CA VAL A 19 -5.31 16.71 -7.67
C VAL A 19 -6.59 17.37 -8.22
N PRO A 20 -7.23 16.88 -9.30
CA PRO A 20 -8.43 17.53 -9.85
C PRO A 20 -9.65 17.48 -8.93
N VAL A 21 -9.66 16.59 -7.92
CA VAL A 21 -10.81 16.34 -7.04
C VAL A 21 -10.48 16.57 -5.57
N LYS A 22 -9.29 17.11 -5.26
CA LYS A 22 -8.76 17.26 -3.90
C LYS A 22 -9.63 18.10 -2.97
N ASP A 23 -10.43 19.02 -3.54
CA ASP A 23 -11.26 19.96 -2.78
C ASP A 23 -12.69 19.43 -2.51
N ARG A 24 -13.00 18.19 -2.94
CA ARG A 24 -14.29 17.56 -2.64
C ARG A 24 -14.38 17.23 -1.15
N GLN A 25 -15.44 17.70 -0.49
CA GLN A 25 -15.64 17.49 0.95
C GLN A 25 -15.78 16.03 1.38
N ASN A 26 -16.12 15.13 0.46
CA ASN A 26 -16.25 13.70 0.71
C ASN A 26 -14.96 12.91 0.44
N LEU A 27 -13.85 13.58 0.14
CA LEU A 27 -12.53 12.98 -0.06
C LEU A 27 -11.56 13.50 1.00
N HIS A 28 -10.99 12.59 1.79
CA HIS A 28 -9.99 12.90 2.79
C HIS A 28 -8.68 12.23 2.43
N VAL A 29 -7.59 12.99 2.41
CA VAL A 29 -6.24 12.49 2.12
C VAL A 29 -5.35 12.79 3.31
N ILE A 30 -4.82 11.74 3.93
CA ILE A 30 -3.85 11.86 5.01
C ILE A 30 -2.49 11.45 4.43
N LYS A 31 -1.54 12.38 4.45
CA LYS A 31 -0.15 12.11 4.05
C LYS A 31 0.66 11.68 5.26
N HIS A 32 1.84 11.11 5.03
CA HIS A 32 2.73 10.64 6.10
C HIS A 32 2.04 9.65 7.05
N ALA A 33 1.03 8.94 6.52
CA ALA A 33 0.25 7.95 7.24
C ALA A 33 0.69 6.55 6.80
N ARG A 34 1.39 5.81 7.67
CA ARG A 34 1.83 4.44 7.42
C ARG A 34 0.88 3.46 8.07
N VAL A 35 0.12 2.74 7.25
CA VAL A 35 -0.79 1.68 7.70
C VAL A 35 -0.01 0.51 8.27
N ILE A 36 -0.49 -0.04 9.38
CA ILE A 36 0.09 -1.17 10.10
C ILE A 36 -0.71 -2.43 9.77
N ASN A 37 -2.01 -2.42 10.08
CA ASN A 37 -2.92 -3.54 9.89
C ASN A 37 -4.37 -3.04 9.68
N ALA A 38 -5.24 -3.98 9.36
CA ALA A 38 -6.67 -3.86 9.46
C ALA A 38 -7.20 -4.81 10.54
N GLU A 39 -8.20 -4.37 11.30
CA GLU A 39 -8.78 -5.14 12.40
C GLU A 39 -10.27 -5.39 12.19
N ARG A 40 -10.72 -6.54 12.69
CA ARG A 40 -12.12 -6.98 12.65
C ARG A 40 -12.91 -6.36 13.79
N ASP A 41 -14.17 -6.01 13.52
CA ASP A 41 -15.14 -5.67 14.56
C ASP A 41 -15.67 -6.93 15.26
N THR A 42 -16.58 -6.74 16.22
CA THR A 42 -17.25 -7.84 16.95
C THR A 42 -18.05 -8.77 16.05
N ASP A 43 -18.45 -8.31 14.87
CA ASP A 43 -19.19 -9.10 13.88
C ASP A 43 -18.24 -9.86 12.94
N GLY A 44 -16.93 -9.79 13.18
CA GLY A 44 -15.89 -10.46 12.41
C GLY A 44 -15.56 -9.78 11.07
N LYS A 45 -16.03 -8.55 10.82
CA LYS A 45 -15.75 -7.81 9.58
C LYS A 45 -14.59 -6.86 9.76
N PHE A 46 -13.68 -6.79 8.78
CA PHE A 46 -12.63 -5.77 8.78
C PHE A 46 -13.25 -4.37 8.70
N ARG A 47 -13.04 -3.57 9.74
CA ARG A 47 -13.64 -2.22 9.88
C ARG A 47 -12.63 -1.17 10.31
N TRP A 48 -11.56 -1.56 10.98
CA TRP A 48 -10.59 -0.61 11.51
C TRP A 48 -9.30 -0.71 10.72
N VAL A 49 -8.68 0.43 10.48
CA VAL A 49 -7.34 0.53 9.89
C VAL A 49 -6.48 1.31 10.87
N ASN A 50 -5.44 0.68 11.39
CA ASN A 50 -4.49 1.32 12.29
C ASN A 50 -3.29 1.84 11.50
N PHE A 51 -2.84 3.05 11.82
CA PHE A 51 -1.74 3.70 11.12
C PHE A 51 -1.00 4.68 12.01
N PHE A 52 0.28 4.91 11.73
CA PHE A 52 1.05 6.00 12.31
C PHE A 52 0.99 7.23 11.42
N ILE A 53 0.86 8.42 12.02
CA ILE A 53 1.13 9.70 11.37
C ILE A 53 2.50 10.19 11.80
N ASP A 54 3.34 10.53 10.83
CA ASP A 54 4.72 10.99 11.04
C ASP A 54 5.55 9.99 11.86
N ASP A 55 5.24 8.69 11.73
CA ASP A 55 5.86 7.56 12.45
C ASP A 55 5.78 7.61 14.00
N GLU A 56 5.04 8.57 14.57
CA GLU A 56 4.94 8.77 16.01
C GLU A 56 3.52 8.59 16.53
N HIS A 57 2.52 9.08 15.78
CA HIS A 57 1.16 9.21 16.29
C HIS A 57 0.29 8.05 15.83
N LEU A 58 0.05 7.08 16.70
CA LEU A 58 -0.88 5.98 16.42
C LEU A 58 -2.32 6.51 16.33
N LYS A 59 -2.98 6.20 15.21
CA LYS A 59 -4.37 6.55 14.91
C LYS A 59 -5.10 5.35 14.31
N ALA A 60 -6.43 5.41 14.37
CA ALA A 60 -7.30 4.43 13.75
C ALA A 60 -8.41 5.11 12.95
N ALA A 61 -8.77 4.55 11.81
CA ALA A 61 -9.90 4.97 11.00
C ALA A 61 -10.91 3.83 10.87
N LYS A 62 -12.21 4.15 11.00
CA LYS A 62 -13.31 3.19 10.83
C LYS A 62 -13.90 3.28 9.43
N ALA A 63 -13.84 2.19 8.67
CA ALA A 63 -14.51 2.02 7.40
C ALA A 63 -15.96 1.53 7.58
N LYS A 64 -16.93 2.25 7.02
CA LYS A 64 -18.36 1.85 7.08
C LYS A 64 -18.75 0.79 6.06
N LYS A 65 -18.01 0.68 4.96
CA LYS A 65 -18.32 -0.22 3.84
C LYS A 65 -17.20 -1.23 3.65
N GLU A 66 -16.08 -0.78 3.12
CA GLU A 66 -14.97 -1.62 2.68
C GLU A 66 -13.63 -0.98 3.03
N ILE A 67 -12.60 -1.83 3.13
CA ILE A 67 -11.20 -1.45 3.21
C ILE A 67 -10.54 -1.95 1.93
N VAL A 68 -9.90 -1.04 1.19
CA VAL A 68 -9.17 -1.36 -0.03
C VAL A 68 -7.68 -1.14 0.24
N ILE A 69 -6.88 -2.20 0.11
CA ILE A 69 -5.43 -2.13 0.31
C ILE A 69 -4.76 -1.94 -1.05
N SER A 70 -4.05 -0.84 -1.20
CA SER A 70 -3.33 -0.47 -2.43
C SER A 70 -1.90 -0.02 -2.11
N ALA A 71 -1.25 -0.71 -1.17
CA ALA A 71 0.08 -0.36 -0.66
C ALA A 71 1.25 -0.86 -1.54
N GLY A 72 0.94 -1.42 -2.71
CA GLY A 72 1.91 -1.99 -3.65
C GLY A 72 2.31 -3.43 -3.30
N ALA A 73 3.07 -4.07 -4.20
CA ALA A 73 3.41 -5.49 -4.11
C ALA A 73 4.23 -5.87 -2.86
N ILE A 74 4.96 -4.92 -2.27
CA ILE A 74 5.81 -5.15 -1.10
C ILE A 74 5.06 -4.94 0.22
N ASN A 75 4.34 -3.83 0.38
CA ASN A 75 3.71 -3.49 1.66
C ASN A 75 2.32 -4.11 1.84
N THR A 76 1.61 -4.40 0.75
CA THR A 76 0.29 -5.07 0.82
C THR A 76 0.36 -6.42 1.55
N PRO A 77 1.27 -7.34 1.21
CA PRO A 77 1.36 -8.62 1.94
C PRO A 77 1.74 -8.43 3.42
N GLN A 78 2.57 -7.44 3.75
CA GLN A 78 2.88 -7.13 5.15
C GLN A 78 1.63 -6.71 5.94
N ILE A 79 0.83 -5.77 5.40
CA ILE A 79 -0.40 -5.31 6.04
C ILE A 79 -1.38 -6.47 6.22
N LEU A 80 -1.55 -7.32 5.20
CA LEU A 80 -2.41 -8.50 5.27
C LEU A 80 -1.96 -9.48 6.36
N MET A 81 -0.66 -9.80 6.43
CA MET A 81 -0.12 -10.70 7.45
C MET A 81 -0.31 -10.13 8.86
N LEU A 82 -0.02 -8.84 9.07
CA LEU A 82 -0.29 -8.15 10.35
C LEU A 82 -1.78 -8.02 10.69
N SER A 83 -2.66 -8.29 9.73
CA SER A 83 -4.12 -8.39 9.89
C SER A 83 -4.61 -9.83 10.10
N GLY A 84 -3.68 -10.80 10.21
CA GLY A 84 -3.97 -12.23 10.35
C GLY A 84 -4.33 -12.95 9.05
N ILE A 85 -4.03 -12.36 7.88
CA ILE A 85 -4.25 -12.96 6.55
C ILE A 85 -2.90 -13.30 5.93
N GLY A 86 -2.53 -14.57 5.92
CA GLY A 86 -1.23 -15.02 5.40
C GLY A 86 -0.87 -16.44 5.84
N PRO A 87 0.37 -16.89 5.59
CA PRO A 87 0.76 -18.26 5.84
C PRO A 87 0.69 -18.59 7.33
N LYS A 88 -0.13 -19.58 7.69
CA LYS A 88 -0.40 -19.96 9.08
C LYS A 88 0.87 -20.15 9.92
N ASN A 89 1.85 -20.88 9.39
CA ASN A 89 3.12 -21.14 10.06
C ASN A 89 3.89 -19.85 10.39
N ILE A 90 3.89 -18.87 9.49
CA ILE A 90 4.55 -17.58 9.72
C ILE A 90 3.79 -16.80 10.78
N LEU A 91 2.47 -16.68 10.65
CA LEU A 91 1.62 -15.92 11.59
C LEU A 91 1.70 -16.48 13.01
N GLU A 92 1.58 -17.80 13.17
CA GLU A 92 1.70 -18.47 14.46
C GLU A 92 3.10 -18.30 15.07
N SER A 93 4.17 -18.32 14.27
CA SER A 93 5.55 -18.16 14.76
C SER A 93 5.82 -16.79 15.41
N ILE A 94 5.04 -15.77 15.07
CA ILE A 94 5.12 -14.42 15.63
C ILE A 94 3.97 -14.09 16.58
N GLY A 95 3.17 -15.10 16.96
CA GLY A 95 2.09 -14.98 17.94
C GLY A 95 0.85 -14.25 17.44
N LEU A 96 0.60 -14.23 16.12
CA LEU A 96 -0.61 -13.65 15.54
C LEU A 96 -1.70 -14.70 15.32
N ASP A 97 -2.94 -14.29 15.58
CA ASP A 97 -4.13 -15.09 15.25
C ASP A 97 -4.30 -15.22 13.73
N VAL A 98 -4.55 -16.44 13.27
CA VAL A 98 -4.79 -16.73 11.86
C VAL A 98 -6.27 -16.53 11.54
N VAL A 99 -6.57 -15.48 10.78
CA VAL A 99 -7.91 -15.20 10.25
C VAL A 99 -8.15 -15.99 8.97
N VAL A 100 -7.19 -15.97 8.05
CA VAL A 100 -7.23 -16.73 6.80
C VAL A 100 -5.81 -17.21 6.47
N ASP A 101 -5.67 -18.51 6.23
CA ASP A 101 -4.41 -19.12 5.79
C ASP A 101 -4.30 -19.03 4.25
N LEU A 102 -3.38 -18.20 3.76
CA LEU A 102 -3.14 -17.96 2.33
C LEU A 102 -1.64 -17.74 2.08
N PRO A 103 -1.09 -18.05 0.88
CA PRO A 103 0.32 -17.84 0.54
C PRO A 103 0.64 -16.35 0.27
N VAL A 104 0.28 -15.47 1.19
CA VAL A 104 0.51 -14.03 1.10
C VAL A 104 1.99 -13.72 1.23
N GLY A 105 2.52 -12.89 0.33
CA GLY A 105 3.93 -12.51 0.30
C GLY A 105 4.82 -13.43 -0.54
N GLU A 106 4.27 -14.52 -1.07
CA GLU A 106 4.97 -15.38 -2.02
C GLU A 106 4.86 -14.87 -3.47
N ASN A 107 5.65 -15.48 -4.37
CA ASN A 107 5.62 -15.23 -5.82
C ASN A 107 5.88 -13.75 -6.21
N LEU A 108 6.80 -13.08 -5.52
CA LEU A 108 7.29 -11.77 -5.95
C LEU A 108 8.02 -11.90 -7.29
N GLN A 109 7.60 -11.08 -8.25
CA GLN A 109 8.20 -11.01 -9.58
C GLN A 109 8.67 -9.58 -9.84
N ASP A 110 9.85 -9.45 -10.42
CA ASP A 110 10.42 -8.18 -10.84
C ASP A 110 11.26 -8.38 -12.11
N HIS A 111 11.58 -7.30 -12.80
CA HIS A 111 12.43 -7.32 -13.99
C HIS A 111 13.86 -6.92 -13.61
N PRO A 112 14.85 -7.83 -13.70
CA PRO A 112 16.24 -7.48 -13.43
C PRO A 112 16.76 -6.47 -14.45
N ILE A 113 17.45 -5.44 -13.98
CA ILE A 113 18.05 -4.39 -14.83
C ILE A 113 19.56 -4.60 -14.89
N VAL A 114 20.10 -4.68 -16.11
CA VAL A 114 21.55 -4.68 -16.36
C VAL A 114 21.91 -3.38 -17.10
N PRO A 115 22.47 -2.37 -16.42
CA PRO A 115 22.84 -1.13 -17.08
C PRO A 115 24.08 -1.33 -17.96
N VAL A 116 24.00 -0.89 -19.22
CA VAL A 116 25.15 -0.80 -20.13
C VAL A 116 25.54 0.67 -20.25
N LEU A 117 26.75 1.00 -19.81
CA LEU A 117 27.26 2.37 -19.83
C LEU A 117 28.21 2.54 -21.02
N ILE A 118 27.88 3.49 -21.90
CA ILE A 118 28.67 3.80 -23.10
C ILE A 118 29.01 5.29 -23.08
N LYS A 119 30.29 5.62 -23.29
CA LYS A 119 30.75 7.00 -23.47
C LYS A 119 30.64 7.40 -24.94
N LEU A 120 29.92 8.49 -25.22
CA LEU A 120 29.85 9.09 -26.55
C LEU A 120 30.87 10.22 -26.66
N ASN A 121 31.64 10.27 -27.75
CA ASN A 121 32.49 11.40 -28.07
C ASN A 121 31.65 12.50 -28.74
N LYS A 122 32.01 13.77 -28.51
CA LYS A 122 31.40 14.90 -29.24
C LYS A 122 31.81 14.84 -30.71
N SER A 123 30.84 15.04 -31.61
CA SER A 123 31.10 15.36 -33.03
C SER A 123 31.69 16.76 -33.17
#